data_AF-A0A8S9TD14-F1
#
_entry.id   AF-A0A8S9TD14-F1
#
_cell.length_a   1.000
_cell.length_b   1.000
_cell.length_c   1.000
_cell.angle_alpha   90.00
_cell.angle_beta   90.00
_cell.angle_gamma   90.00
#
_symmetry.space_group_name_H-M   'P 1'
#
loop_
_entity.id
_entity.type
_entity.pdbx_description
1 polymer ?
#
loop_
_entity_poly.entity_id
_entity_poly.type
_entity_poly.pdbx_seq_one_letter_code
_entity_poly.pdbx_strand_id
1 'polypeptide(L)'
;MINYKNSEIRSILNGLGYRSQVHTNDPDFPISQDESELTDEPTRKAIMKFQVDCDLRVDGVVNSQTIAKMQEEINTLHYKLNQVVGTKIPLNQPFYGRQTINAVQQFQRRYIITIDGLASFPVREELFESLQDNMQDITAESVMI
;
A
#
# COMPACT_ATOMS: atom_id res chain seq x y z
N MET A 1 -18.43 -4.38 -8.08
CA MET A 1 -17.11 -4.94 -7.68
C MET A 1 -16.09 -4.33 -8.60
N ILE A 2 -15.01 -3.76 -8.06
CA ILE A 2 -13.94 -3.19 -8.89
C ILE A 2 -13.21 -4.36 -9.54
N ASN A 3 -13.04 -4.29 -10.86
CA ASN A 3 -12.31 -5.30 -11.62
C ASN A 3 -10.90 -4.78 -11.87
N TYR A 4 -9.94 -5.32 -11.12
CA TYR A 4 -8.54 -4.95 -11.29
C TYR A 4 -7.93 -5.66 -12.48
N LYS A 5 -7.03 -4.95 -13.15
CA LYS A 5 -6.05 -5.55 -14.05
C LYS A 5 -4.99 -6.32 -13.26
N ASN A 6 -4.31 -7.26 -13.91
CA ASN A 6 -3.25 -8.02 -13.27
C ASN A 6 -2.06 -7.10 -12.89
N SER A 7 -1.77 -6.11 -13.74
CA SER A 7 -0.74 -5.09 -13.46
C SER A 7 -1.05 -4.23 -12.23
N GLU A 8 -2.32 -3.92 -11.99
CA GLU A 8 -2.77 -3.15 -10.82
C GLU A 8 -2.62 -3.98 -9.55
N ILE A 9 -3.01 -5.27 -9.58
CA ILE A 9 -2.78 -6.21 -8.47
C ILE A 9 -1.28 -6.33 -8.17
N ARG A 10 -0.44 -6.48 -9.21
CA ARG A 10 1.02 -6.49 -9.04
C ARG A 10 1.53 -5.21 -8.41
N SER A 11 1.00 -4.06 -8.84
CA SER A 11 1.39 -2.76 -8.28
C SER A 11 1.03 -2.64 -6.80
N ILE A 12 -0.14 -3.15 -6.39
CA ILE A 12 -0.54 -3.22 -4.98
C ILE A 12 0.44 -4.10 -4.18
N LEU A 13 0.72 -5.31 -4.65
CA LEU A 13 1.64 -6.24 -3.97
C LEU A 13 3.07 -5.71 -3.89
N ASN A 14 3.57 -5.12 -4.96
CA ASN A 14 4.87 -4.46 -5.02
C ASN A 14 4.93 -3.28 -4.05
N GLY A 15 3.95 -2.37 -4.15
CA GLY A 15 3.90 -1.13 -3.38
C GLY A 15 3.76 -1.34 -1.87
N LEU A 16 2.99 -2.34 -1.45
CA LEU A 16 2.87 -2.75 -0.05
C LEU A 16 4.08 -3.57 0.45
N GLY A 17 5.05 -3.87 -0.41
CA GLY A 17 6.30 -4.54 -0.04
C GLY A 17 6.22 -6.08 0.05
N TYR A 18 5.16 -6.72 -0.46
CA TYR A 18 5.03 -8.18 -0.45
C TYR A 18 5.92 -8.88 -1.48
N ARG A 19 6.35 -8.15 -2.51
CA ARG A 19 7.28 -8.62 -3.55
C ARG A 19 8.63 -7.93 -3.36
N SER A 20 9.70 -8.72 -3.29
CA SER A 20 11.06 -8.20 -3.10
C SER A 20 11.55 -7.46 -4.35
N GLN A 21 12.22 -6.32 -4.17
CA GLN A 21 12.95 -5.62 -5.24
C GLN A 21 14.01 -6.50 -5.94
N VAL A 22 14.46 -7.57 -5.28
CA VAL A 22 15.63 -8.35 -5.71
C VAL A 22 15.37 -9.18 -6.98
N HIS A 23 14.11 -9.29 -7.45
CA HIS A 23 13.78 -10.07 -8.64
C HIS A 23 12.61 -9.48 -9.45
N THR A 24 12.62 -8.17 -9.69
CA THR A 24 11.60 -7.50 -10.51
C THR A 24 12.12 -7.20 -11.91
N ASN A 25 11.40 -7.66 -12.92
CA ASN A 25 11.60 -7.27 -14.33
C ASN A 25 10.89 -5.95 -14.68
N ASP A 26 10.26 -5.28 -13.70
CA ASP A 26 9.43 -4.08 -13.92
C ASP A 26 10.32 -2.82 -13.92
N PRO A 27 10.43 -2.08 -15.05
CA PRO A 27 11.27 -0.87 -15.13
C PRO A 27 10.72 0.29 -14.28
N ASP A 28 9.43 0.27 -13.97
CA ASP A 28 8.72 1.34 -13.24
C ASP A 28 8.36 0.92 -11.80
N PHE A 29 9.06 -0.07 -11.24
CA PHE A 29 8.80 -0.59 -9.90
C PHE A 29 8.64 0.54 -8.85
N PRO A 30 7.62 0.50 -7.97
CA PRO A 30 6.68 -0.59 -7.73
C PRO A 30 5.49 -0.68 -8.71
N ILE A 31 5.35 0.24 -9.67
CA ILE A 31 4.30 0.15 -10.70
C ILE A 31 4.68 -0.95 -11.70
N SER A 32 3.76 -1.89 -11.91
CA SER A 32 3.89 -2.90 -12.95
C SER A 32 3.04 -2.52 -14.16
N GLN A 33 3.50 -2.91 -15.35
CA GLN A 33 2.72 -2.91 -16.59
C GLN A 33 2.44 -4.36 -17.06
N ASP A 34 2.84 -5.36 -16.26
CA ASP A 34 2.71 -6.77 -16.60
C ASP A 34 1.27 -7.27 -16.38
N GLU A 35 0.60 -7.60 -17.48
CA GLU A 35 -0.75 -8.17 -17.48
C GLU A 35 -0.79 -9.70 -17.53
N SER A 36 0.37 -10.36 -17.50
CA SER A 36 0.43 -11.84 -17.48
C SER A 36 -0.38 -12.42 -16.32
N GLU A 37 -0.80 -13.67 -16.43
CA GLU A 37 -1.52 -14.33 -15.35
C GLU A 37 -0.72 -14.28 -14.03
N LEU A 38 -1.42 -14.14 -12.90
CA LEU A 38 -0.83 -14.03 -11.56
C LEU A 38 -0.31 -15.38 -11.02
N THR A 39 0.16 -16.25 -11.90
CA THR A 39 0.50 -17.65 -11.62
C THR A 39 2.00 -17.86 -11.44
N ASP A 40 2.82 -16.87 -11.82
CA ASP A 40 4.26 -16.90 -11.63
C ASP A 40 4.63 -17.02 -10.14
N GLU A 41 5.73 -17.71 -9.88
CA GLU A 41 6.12 -18.12 -8.53
C GLU A 41 6.32 -16.93 -7.57
N PRO A 42 7.03 -15.85 -7.97
CA PRO A 42 7.14 -14.64 -7.15
C PRO A 42 5.79 -13.98 -6.83
N THR A 43 4.91 -13.83 -7.83
CA THR A 43 3.59 -13.20 -7.64
C THR A 43 2.70 -14.04 -6.73
N ARG A 44 2.64 -15.36 -6.94
CA ARG A 44 1.87 -16.27 -6.09
C ARG A 44 2.35 -16.23 -4.64
N LYS A 45 3.66 -16.21 -4.41
CA LYS A 45 4.24 -16.02 -3.05
C LYS A 45 3.85 -14.69 -2.43
N ALA A 46 3.83 -13.60 -3.19
CA ALA A 46 3.42 -12.29 -2.68
C ALA A 46 1.93 -12.28 -2.31
N ILE A 47 1.07 -12.89 -3.13
CA ILE A 47 -0.36 -13.06 -2.82
C ILE A 47 -0.54 -13.87 -1.54
N MET A 48 0.17 -14.99 -1.38
CA MET A 48 0.08 -15.80 -0.17
C MET A 48 0.50 -15.03 1.09
N LYS A 49 1.57 -14.23 1.02
CA LYS A 49 1.96 -13.38 2.15
C LYS A 49 0.89 -12.34 2.49
N PHE A 50 0.35 -11.67 1.48
CA PHE A 50 -0.76 -10.73 1.67
C PHE A 50 -1.98 -11.41 2.32
N GLN A 51 -2.31 -12.63 1.87
CA GLN A 51 -3.42 -13.40 2.43
C GLN A 51 -3.17 -13.78 3.90
N VAL A 52 -1.94 -14.15 4.27
CA VAL A 52 -1.56 -14.41 5.66
C VAL A 52 -1.73 -13.14 6.51
N ASP A 53 -1.15 -12.03 6.08
CA ASP A 53 -1.16 -10.77 6.84
C ASP A 53 -2.59 -10.19 7.01
N CYS A 54 -3.53 -10.61 6.17
CA CYS A 54 -4.92 -10.17 6.19
C CYS A 54 -5.91 -11.22 6.72
N ASP A 55 -5.42 -12.34 7.30
CA ASP A 55 -6.24 -13.45 7.80
C ASP A 55 -7.25 -14.01 6.76
N LEU A 56 -6.81 -14.10 5.50
CA LEU A 56 -7.59 -14.67 4.40
C LEU A 56 -7.26 -16.15 4.18
N ARG A 57 -8.05 -16.83 3.35
CA ARG A 57 -7.66 -18.15 2.82
C ARG A 57 -6.34 -18.02 2.06
N VAL A 58 -5.33 -18.78 2.48
CA VAL A 58 -3.98 -18.75 1.89
C VAL A 58 -3.88 -19.80 0.77
N ASP A 59 -4.29 -19.43 -0.44
CA ASP A 59 -4.25 -20.28 -1.63
C ASP A 59 -3.43 -19.69 -2.79
N GLY A 60 -2.93 -18.46 -2.64
CA GLY A 60 -2.20 -17.76 -3.68
C GLY A 60 -3.07 -17.31 -4.86
N VAL A 61 -4.40 -17.31 -4.70
CA VAL A 61 -5.36 -16.94 -5.74
C VAL A 61 -6.07 -15.63 -5.37
N VAL A 62 -6.11 -14.70 -6.33
CA VAL A 62 -6.82 -13.42 -6.16
C VAL A 62 -8.30 -13.63 -6.46
N ASN A 63 -9.07 -13.99 -5.43
CA ASN A 63 -10.52 -14.10 -5.48
C ASN A 63 -11.19 -12.78 -5.03
N SER A 64 -12.52 -12.76 -4.97
CA SER A 64 -13.29 -11.57 -4.59
C SER A 64 -12.99 -11.07 -3.16
N GLN A 65 -12.68 -11.95 -2.21
CA GLN A 65 -12.31 -11.56 -0.85
C GLN A 65 -10.91 -10.94 -0.82
N THR A 66 -9.96 -11.52 -1.54
CA THR A 66 -8.62 -10.95 -1.71
C THR A 66 -8.69 -9.55 -2.33
N ILE A 67 -9.50 -9.37 -3.39
CA ILE A 67 -9.73 -8.08 -4.06
C ILE A 67 -10.32 -7.05 -3.09
N ALA A 68 -11.36 -7.43 -2.34
CA ALA A 68 -12.00 -6.52 -1.39
C ALA A 68 -11.03 -6.04 -0.31
N LYS A 69 -10.18 -6.94 0.19
CA LYS A 69 -9.17 -6.59 1.19
C LYS A 69 -8.04 -5.73 0.62
N MET A 70 -7.57 -6.01 -0.60
CA MET A 70 -6.60 -5.15 -1.29
C MET A 70 -7.12 -3.72 -1.45
N GLN A 71 -8.39 -3.58 -1.83
CA GLN A 71 -9.05 -2.29 -1.92
C GLN A 71 -9.12 -1.57 -0.56
N GLU A 72 -9.48 -2.28 0.51
CA GLU A 72 -9.52 -1.75 1.87
C GLU A 72 -8.15 -1.24 2.35
N GLU A 73 -7.10 -2.03 2.13
CA GLU A 73 -5.72 -1.68 2.50
C GLU A 73 -5.25 -0.42 1.76
N ILE A 74 -5.48 -0.35 0.44
CA ILE A 74 -5.10 0.83 -0.35
C ILE A 74 -5.90 2.07 0.07
N ASN A 75 -7.20 1.95 0.31
CA ASN A 75 -8.02 3.07 0.77
C ASN A 75 -7.56 3.58 2.14
N THR A 76 -7.22 2.66 3.04
CA THR A 76 -6.68 2.99 4.36
C THR A 76 -5.33 3.69 4.24
N LEU A 77 -4.44 3.19 3.38
CA LEU A 77 -3.16 3.82 3.08
C LEU A 77 -3.35 5.25 2.55
N HIS A 78 -4.21 5.45 1.55
CA HIS A 78 -4.49 6.76 0.97
C HIS A 78 -5.06 7.74 2.00
N TYR A 79 -5.98 7.27 2.85
CA TYR A 79 -6.52 8.07 3.95
C TYR A 79 -5.40 8.53 4.89
N LYS A 80 -4.60 7.61 5.42
CA LYS A 80 -3.51 7.93 6.35
C LYS A 80 -2.49 8.88 5.73
N LEU A 81 -2.07 8.65 4.50
CA LEU A 81 -1.15 9.53 3.77
C LEU A 81 -1.74 10.95 3.61
N ASN A 82 -3.00 11.05 3.21
CA ASN A 82 -3.66 12.36 3.07
C ASN A 82 -3.71 13.12 4.41
N GLN A 83 -3.91 12.43 5.54
CA GLN A 83 -3.90 13.05 6.86
C GLN A 83 -2.49 13.46 7.32
N VAL A 84 -1.49 12.59 7.14
CA VAL A 84 -0.15 12.80 7.73
C VAL A 84 0.73 13.72 6.87
N VAL A 85 0.63 13.65 5.54
CA VAL A 85 1.46 14.45 4.63
C VAL A 85 0.67 15.43 3.75
N GLY A 86 -0.64 15.60 4.01
CA GLY A 86 -1.46 16.64 3.38
C GLY A 86 -1.72 16.43 1.88
N THR A 87 -1.63 15.19 1.40
CA THR A 87 -1.91 14.86 -0.01
C THR A 87 -3.41 14.80 -0.30
N LYS A 88 -3.77 14.71 -1.58
CA LYS A 88 -5.17 14.61 -2.05
C LYS A 88 -5.36 13.40 -2.97
N ILE A 89 -4.88 12.24 -2.53
CA ILE A 89 -5.07 10.99 -3.28
C ILE A 89 -6.56 10.61 -3.20
N PRO A 90 -7.24 10.31 -4.33
CA PRO A 90 -8.61 9.85 -4.29
C PRO A 90 -8.77 8.51 -3.56
N LEU A 91 -9.72 8.42 -2.64
CA LEU A 91 -10.01 7.19 -1.88
C LEU A 91 -10.77 6.13 -2.69
N ASN A 92 -11.19 6.46 -3.91
CA ASN A 92 -11.86 5.54 -4.82
C ASN A 92 -10.95 5.07 -5.97
N GLN A 93 -9.65 5.40 -5.93
CA GLN A 93 -8.63 4.87 -6.83
C GLN A 93 -7.85 3.78 -6.11
N PRO A 94 -8.23 2.51 -6.23
CA PRO A 94 -7.79 1.52 -5.27
C PRO A 94 -6.52 0.80 -5.76
N PHE A 95 -5.68 1.47 -6.55
CA PHE A 95 -4.41 0.94 -7.07
C PHE A 95 -3.23 1.74 -6.52
N TYR A 96 -2.08 1.08 -6.41
CA TYR A 96 -0.84 1.70 -5.97
C TYR A 96 -0.14 2.41 -7.13
N GLY A 97 -0.47 3.68 -7.33
CA GLY A 97 -0.03 4.46 -8.50
C GLY A 97 1.06 5.49 -8.18
N ARG A 98 1.37 6.34 -9.18
CA ARG A 98 2.37 7.42 -9.04
C ARG A 98 2.06 8.39 -7.91
N GLN A 99 0.77 8.73 -7.70
CA GLN A 99 0.37 9.60 -6.60
C GLN A 99 0.64 8.96 -5.24
N THR A 100 0.35 7.66 -5.11
CA THR A 100 0.64 6.87 -3.91
C THR A 100 2.14 6.82 -3.63
N ILE A 101 2.97 6.51 -4.64
CA ILE A 101 4.43 6.52 -4.51
C ILE A 101 4.94 7.87 -4.03
N ASN A 102 4.51 8.96 -4.67
CA ASN A 102 4.95 10.31 -4.31
C ASN A 102 4.57 10.69 -2.88
N ALA A 103 3.41 10.24 -2.40
CA ALA A 103 2.97 10.46 -1.03
C ALA A 103 3.75 9.62 -0.02
N VAL A 104 4.01 8.34 -0.35
CA VAL A 104 4.85 7.47 0.49
C VAL A 104 6.28 8.01 0.57
N GLN A 105 6.85 8.48 -0.53
CA GLN A 105 8.18 9.10 -0.51
C GLN A 105 8.21 10.41 0.31
N GLN A 106 7.14 11.20 0.27
CA GLN A 106 7.02 12.39 1.14
C GLN A 106 6.96 12.00 2.61
N PHE A 107 6.21 10.95 2.94
CA PHE A 107 6.16 10.42 4.29
C PHE A 107 7.54 9.88 4.73
N GLN A 108 8.16 9.03 3.92
CA GLN A 108 9.48 8.47 4.17
C GLN A 108 10.53 9.56 4.42
N ARG A 109 10.55 10.64 3.62
CA ARG A 109 11.47 11.78 3.83
C ARG A 109 11.36 12.42 5.21
N ARG A 110 10.19 12.34 5.84
CA ARG A 110 9.91 12.97 7.14
C ARG A 110 10.15 12.03 8.32
N TYR A 111 9.88 10.74 8.17
CA TYR A 111 9.84 9.79 9.29
C TYR A 111 10.79 8.59 9.16
N ILE A 112 11.36 8.31 7.98
CA ILE A 112 12.10 7.07 7.67
C ILE A 112 13.46 7.38 7.03
N ILE A 113 14.44 6.47 7.14
CA ILE A 113 15.80 6.63 6.57
C ILE A 113 15.84 6.30 5.06
N THR A 114 15.04 5.34 4.61
CA THR A 114 15.01 4.86 3.21
C THR A 114 13.83 5.46 2.45
N ILE A 115 14.10 6.02 1.26
CA ILE A 115 13.09 6.65 0.39
C ILE A 115 12.99 5.85 -0.92
N ASP A 116 12.24 4.75 -0.89
CA ASP A 116 12.04 3.85 -2.03
C ASP A 116 10.60 3.89 -2.58
N GLY A 117 9.69 4.62 -1.94
CA GLY A 117 8.29 4.69 -2.31
C GLY A 117 7.49 3.42 -2.03
N LEU A 118 8.02 2.50 -1.23
CA LEU A 118 7.33 1.30 -0.75
C LEU A 118 6.65 1.55 0.59
N ALA A 119 5.34 1.27 0.66
CA ALA A 119 4.57 1.19 1.89
C ALA A 119 4.77 -0.20 2.53
N SER A 120 6.03 -0.57 2.79
CA SER A 120 6.38 -1.80 3.50
C SER A 120 5.76 -1.82 4.90
N PHE A 121 5.75 -2.99 5.56
CA PHE A 121 5.16 -3.11 6.91
C PHE A 121 5.69 -2.05 7.91
N PRO A 122 7.02 -1.85 8.07
CA PRO A 122 7.53 -0.81 8.98
C PRO A 122 7.08 0.61 8.60
N VAL A 123 6.96 0.91 7.30
CA VAL A 123 6.48 2.21 6.83
C VAL A 123 4.99 2.40 7.17
N ARG A 124 4.17 1.35 7.06
CA ARG A 124 2.75 1.41 7.42
C ARG A 124 2.52 1.51 8.93
N GLU A 125 3.39 0.89 9.72
CA GLU A 125 3.40 0.98 11.19
C GLU A 125 3.71 2.40 11.65
N GLU A 126 4.84 2.97 11.21
CA GLU A 126 5.20 4.37 11.51
C GLU A 126 4.11 5.35 11.02
N LEU A 127 3.52 5.12 9.85
CA LEU A 127 2.45 5.97 9.34
C LEU A 127 1.20 5.93 10.22
N PHE A 128 0.92 4.80 10.86
CA PHE A 128 -0.16 4.67 11.81
C PHE A 128 0.14 5.42 13.11
N GLU A 129 1.34 5.26 13.67
CA GLU A 129 1.78 5.96 14.88
C GLU A 129 1.77 7.48 14.68
N SER A 130 2.36 7.96 13.58
CA SER A 130 2.35 9.38 13.19
C SER A 130 0.94 9.97 13.07
N LEU A 131 -0.04 9.18 12.62
CA LEU A 131 -1.43 9.63 12.57
C LEU A 131 -2.05 9.73 13.97
N GLN A 132 -1.76 8.77 14.86
CA GLN A 132 -2.24 8.81 16.24
C GLN A 132 -1.70 10.03 16.98
N ASP A 133 -0.41 10.33 16.83
CA ASP A 133 0.22 11.50 17.45
C ASP A 133 -0.40 12.81 16.96
N ASN A 134 -0.59 12.96 15.65
CA ASN A 134 -1.26 14.14 15.07
C ASN A 134 -2.69 14.34 15.62
N MET A 135 -3.45 13.26 15.84
CA MET A 135 -4.79 13.34 16.40
C MET A 135 -4.79 13.73 17.88
N GLN A 136 -3.80 13.25 18.66
CA GLN A 136 -3.66 13.61 20.06
C GLN A 136 -3.33 15.10 20.22
N ASP A 137 -2.42 15.65 19.40
CA ASP A 137 -2.09 17.08 19.41
C ASP A 137 -3.31 17.97 19.13
N ILE A 138 -4.14 17.61 18.13
CA ILE A 138 -5.37 18.37 17.81
C ILE A 138 -6.35 18.35 18.99
N THR A 139 -6.49 17.22 19.69
CA THR A 139 -7.39 17.13 20.85
C THR A 139 -6.86 17.91 22.05
N ALA A 140 -5.54 17.96 22.26
CA ALA A 140 -4.92 18.73 23.32
C ALA A 140 -5.08 20.25 23.08
N GLU A 141 -4.89 20.72 21.84
CA GLU A 141 -5.09 22.13 21.47
C GLU A 141 -6.56 22.56 21.62
N SER A 142 -7.52 21.68 21.30
CA SER A 142 -8.96 21.98 21.39
C SER A 142 -9.50 22.11 22.82
N VAL A 143 -8.80 21.58 23.82
CA VAL A 143 -9.20 21.63 25.24
C VAL A 143 -8.58 22.84 25.98
N MET A 144 -7.60 23.52 25.36
CA MET A 144 -6.94 24.70 25.94
C MET A 144 -7.59 26.04 25.55
N ILE A 145 -8.79 26.03 24.95
CA ILE A 145 -9.53 27.21 24.50
C ILE A 145 -10.85 27.37 25.25
#